data_AF-A0A4U8SHN8-F1
#
_entry.id   AF-A0A4U8SHN8-F1
#
_cell.length_a   1.000
_cell.length_b   1.000
_cell.length_c   1.000
_cell.angle_alpha   90.00
_cell.angle_beta   90.00
_cell.angle_gamma   90.00
#
_symmetry.space_group_name_H-M   'P 1'
#
loop_
_entity.id
_entity.type
_entity.pdbx_description
1 polymer ?
#
loop_
_entity_poly.entity_id
_entity_poly.type
_entity_poly.pdbx_seq_one_letter_code
_entity_poly.pdbx_strand_id
1 'polypeptide(L)' 'MISFALSMALVGVYFVGCASKPTYKVEVKEVLIPIKCNLELPQKPKEDGSFKSHKELAIYYRQVEQIAKDCTKE' A
#
# COMPACT_ATOMS: atom_id res chain seq x y z
N MET A 1 2.04 -62.06 -5.22
CA MET A 1 1.00 -61.09 -5.64
C MET A 1 0.41 -60.31 -4.46
N ILE A 2 -0.06 -60.96 -3.39
CA ILE A 2 -0.69 -60.31 -2.23
C ILE A 2 0.27 -59.36 -1.47
N SER A 3 1.53 -59.77 -1.23
CA SER A 3 2.50 -58.92 -0.50
C SER A 3 2.88 -57.62 -1.22
N PHE A 4 2.87 -57.64 -2.56
CA PHE A 4 3.20 -56.46 -3.39
C PHE A 4 2.04 -55.45 -3.39
N ALA A 5 0.80 -55.94 -3.34
CA ALA A 5 -0.38 -55.09 -3.20
C ALA A 5 -0.44 -54.41 -1.82
N LEU A 6 -0.04 -55.12 -0.76
CA LEU A 6 -0.01 -54.58 0.61
C LEU A 6 1.03 -53.46 0.77
N SER A 7 2.23 -53.63 0.20
CA SER A 7 3.26 -52.59 0.23
C SER A 7 2.84 -51.32 -0.52
N MET A 8 2.14 -51.48 -1.65
CA MET A 8 1.66 -50.34 -2.44
C MET A 8 0.54 -49.57 -1.72
N ALA A 9 -0.34 -50.26 -1.00
CA ALA A 9 -1.39 -49.64 -0.19
C ALA A 9 -0.80 -48.84 0.98
N LEU A 10 0.20 -49.38 1.68
CA LEU A 10 0.87 -48.70 2.80
C LEU A 10 1.56 -47.40 2.36
N VAL A 11 2.24 -47.42 1.20
CA VAL A 11 2.86 -46.22 0.62
C VAL A 11 1.79 -45.18 0.29
N GLY A 12 0.67 -45.58 -0.33
CA GLY A 12 -0.43 -44.67 -0.65
C GLY A 12 -0.96 -43.91 0.57
N VAL A 13 -1.17 -44.59 1.70
CA VAL A 13 -1.67 -43.99 2.95
C VAL A 13 -0.68 -42.98 3.54
N TYR A 14 0.64 -43.24 3.42
CA TYR A 14 1.67 -42.33 3.92
C TYR A 14 1.71 -40.98 3.19
N PHE A 15 1.35 -40.94 1.89
CA PHE A 15 1.38 -39.70 1.10
C PHE A 15 0.11 -38.83 1.23
N VAL A 16 -1.00 -39.37 1.74
CA VAL A 16 -2.26 -38.60 1.92
C VAL A 16 -2.10 -37.46 2.94
N GLY A 17 -1.27 -37.67 3.98
CA GLY A 17 -1.03 -36.67 5.03
C GLY A 17 -0.21 -35.46 4.58
N CYS A 18 0.47 -35.51 3.44
CA CYS A 18 1.32 -34.40 2.97
C CYS A 18 0.53 -33.39 2.10
N ALA A 19 -0.66 -33.77 1.61
CA ALA A 19 -1.54 -32.93 0.80
C ALA A 19 -2.50 -32.06 1.65
N SER A 20 -2.57 -32.25 2.97
CA SER A 20 -3.53 -31.56 3.85
C SER A 20 -3.10 -30.17 4.27
N LYS A 21 -2.01 -29.62 3.73
CA LYS A 21 -1.64 -28.23 3.99
C LYS A 21 -2.60 -27.34 3.22
N PRO A 22 -3.42 -26.49 3.88
CA PRO A 22 -4.25 -25.55 3.16
C PRO A 22 -3.33 -24.64 2.34
N THR A 23 -3.49 -24.63 1.03
CA THR A 23 -2.84 -23.67 0.14
C THR A 23 -3.52 -22.32 0.37
N TYR A 24 -3.19 -21.66 1.47
CA TYR A 24 -3.65 -20.30 1.71
C TYR A 24 -3.00 -19.42 0.65
N LYS A 25 -3.81 -18.84 -0.24
CA LYS A 25 -3.37 -17.73 -1.07
C LYS A 25 -3.11 -16.58 -0.11
N VAL A 26 -1.86 -16.37 0.32
CA VAL A 26 -1.47 -15.14 1.02
C VAL A 26 -1.67 -14.04 -0.01
N GLU A 27 -2.81 -13.35 0.04
CA GLU A 27 -2.93 -12.07 -0.61
C GLU A 27 -2.04 -11.10 0.14
N VAL A 28 -0.79 -11.00 -0.32
CA VAL A 28 0.12 -9.97 0.15
C VAL A 28 -0.47 -8.64 -0.29
N LYS A 29 -1.15 -7.97 0.64
CA LYS A 29 -1.60 -6.59 0.41
C LYS A 29 -0.37 -5.71 0.35
N GLU A 30 -0.14 -5.10 -0.80
CA GLU A 30 0.87 -4.06 -0.93
C GLU A 30 0.48 -2.89 -0.02
N VAL A 31 1.27 -2.68 1.04
CA VAL A 31 1.12 -1.53 1.92
C VAL A 31 1.87 -0.38 1.27
N LEU A 32 1.16 0.48 0.55
CA LEU A 32 1.71 1.72 0.02
C LEU A 32 1.98 2.67 1.19
N ILE A 33 3.24 2.79 1.58
CA ILE A 33 3.66 3.75 2.60
C ILE A 33 3.81 5.10 1.88
N PRO A 34 3.08 6.15 2.30
CA PRO A 34 3.24 7.47 1.70
C PRO A 34 4.67 7.95 1.91
N ILE A 35 5.37 8.20 0.81
CA ILE A 35 6.70 8.82 0.84
C ILE A 35 6.52 10.23 1.41
N LYS A 36 7.18 10.51 2.54
CA LYS A 36 7.23 11.87 3.08
C LYS A 36 8.06 12.72 2.12
N CYS A 37 7.44 13.70 1.48
CA CYS A 37 8.21 14.71 0.78
C CYS A 37 8.86 15.66 1.79
N ASN A 38 10.19 15.74 1.76
CA ASN A 38 10.94 16.75 2.51
C ASN A 38 10.79 18.11 1.80
N LEU A 39 9.61 18.71 1.92
CA LEU A 39 9.29 20.01 1.33
C LEU A 39 8.90 20.96 2.44
N GLU A 40 9.49 22.15 2.43
CA GLU A 40 9.11 23.23 3.33
C GLU A 40 7.87 23.93 2.78
N LEU A 41 6.77 23.90 3.53
CA LEU A 41 5.61 24.70 3.18
C LEU A 41 5.86 26.17 3.54
N PRO A 42 5.49 27.12 2.66
CA PRO A 42 5.52 28.53 3.01
C PRO A 42 4.60 28.83 4.19
N GLN A 43 4.87 29.90 4.93
CA GLN A 43 4.02 30.29 6.04
C GLN A 43 2.66 30.78 5.52
N LYS A 44 1.57 30.26 6.08
CA LYS A 44 0.22 30.69 5.72
C LYS A 44 0.01 32.17 6.07
N PRO A 45 -0.37 33.03 5.10
CA PRO A 45 -0.63 34.44 5.38
C PRO A 45 -1.87 34.61 6.25
N LYS A 46 -1.90 35.69 7.04
CA LYS A 46 -3.01 36.02 7.93
C LYS A 46 -4.20 36.53 7.13
N GLU A 47 -5.38 35.99 7.41
CA GLU A 47 -6.64 36.49 6.86
C GLU A 47 -7.21 37.58 7.78
N ASP A 48 -7.55 38.73 7.19
CA ASP A 48 -8.13 39.88 7.90
C ASP A 48 -9.47 40.36 7.29
N GLY A 49 -10.04 39.62 6.34
CA GLY A 49 -11.29 39.95 5.66
C GLY A 49 -11.17 41.00 4.56
N SER A 50 -9.98 41.55 4.32
CA SER A 50 -9.74 42.44 3.20
C SER A 50 -9.59 41.68 1.89
N PHE A 51 -9.96 42.32 0.77
CA PHE A 51 -9.73 41.75 -0.57
C PHE A 51 -8.26 41.39 -0.81
N LYS A 52 -7.34 42.17 -0.23
CA LYS A 52 -5.90 41.92 -0.34
C LYS A 52 -5.50 40.62 0.37
N SER A 53 -5.95 40.40 1.61
CA SER A 53 -5.61 39.16 2.31
C SER A 53 -6.25 37.94 1.67
N HIS A 54 -7.46 38.05 1.13
CA HIS A 54 -8.07 36.97 0.33
C HIS A 54 -7.27 36.64 -0.93
N LYS A 55 -6.75 37.67 -1.63
CA LYS A 55 -5.86 37.48 -2.79
C LYS A 55 -4.56 36.77 -2.40
N GLU A 56 -3.94 37.19 -1.30
CA GLU A 56 -2.71 36.56 -0.78
C GLU A 56 -2.96 35.11 -0.35
N LEU A 57 -4.10 34.81 0.28
CA LEU A 57 -4.52 33.46 0.64
C LEU A 57 -4.71 32.58 -0.60
N ALA A 58 -5.32 33.10 -1.66
CA ALA A 58 -5.52 32.38 -2.92
C ALA A 58 -4.19 32.03 -3.61
N ILE A 59 -3.23 32.97 -3.61
CA ILE A 59 -1.88 32.74 -4.13
C ILE A 59 -1.17 31.67 -3.30
N TYR A 60 -1.28 31.73 -1.97
CA TYR A 60 -0.71 30.73 -1.06
C TYR A 60 -1.23 29.32 -1.37
N TYR A 61 -2.55 29.13 -1.50
CA TYR A 61 -3.10 27.81 -1.80
C TYR A 61 -2.65 27.29 -3.17
N ARG A 62 -2.57 28.17 -4.18
CA ARG A 62 -2.03 27.80 -5.48
C ARG A 62 -0.59 27.31 -5.39
N GLN A 63 0.26 27.96 -4.59
CA GLN A 63 1.64 27.52 -4.38
C GLN A 63 1.70 26.16 -3.67
N VAL A 64 0.91 25.96 -2.62
CA VAL A 64 0.84 24.67 -1.91
C VAL A 64 0.38 23.54 -2.83
N GLU A 65 -0.58 23.80 -3.72
CA GLU A 65 -1.04 22.82 -4.69
C GLU A 65 0.07 22.44 -5.69
N GLN A 66 0.87 23.41 -6.16
CA GLN A 66 2.02 23.12 -7.02
C GLN A 66 3.07 22.27 -6.29
N ILE A 67 3.40 22.61 -5.04
CA ILE A 67 4.33 21.83 -4.21
C ILE A 67 3.83 20.39 -4.03
N ALA A 68 2.52 20.21 -3.83
CA ALA A 68 1.92 18.89 -3.71
C ALA A 68 2.02 18.10 -5.03
N LYS A 69 1.78 18.75 -6.18
CA LYS A 69 1.94 18.14 -7.51
C LYS A 69 3.37 17.74 -7.80
N ASP A 70 4.33 18.60 -7.51
CA ASP A 70 5.76 18.31 -7.65
C ASP A 70 6.19 17.12 -6.78
N CYS A 71 5.62 17.01 -5.58
CA CYS A 71 5.84 15.89 -4.66
C CYS A 71 5.28 14.57 -5.21
N THR A 72 4.06 14.59 -5.75
CA THR A 72 3.37 13.38 -6.26
C THR A 72 3.73 13.04 -7.71
N LYS A 73 4.44 13.94 -8.42
CA LYS A 73 4.73 13.87 -9.86
C LYS A 73 3.46 13.79 -10.73
N GLU A 74 2.43 14.52 -10.33
CA GLU A 74 1.13 14.65 -11.04
C GLU A 74 1.05 15.94 -11.86
#